data_AF-A0A7X0NTL7-F1
#
_entry.id   AF-A0A7X0NTL7-F1
#
_cell.length_a   1.000
_cell.length_b   1.000
_cell.length_c   1.000
_cell.angle_alpha   90.00
_cell.angle_beta   90.00
_cell.angle_gamma   90.00
#
_symmetry.space_group_name_H-M   'P 1'
#
loop_
_entity.id
_entity.type
_entity.pdbx_description
1 polymer ?
#
loop_
_entity_poly.entity_id
_entity_poly.type
_entity_poly.pdbx_seq_one_letter_code
_entity_poly.pdbx_strand_id
1 'polypeptide(L)'
;MERLERLVRQAGYGGDEPLVVGLQRHREPPIFHVQGLTPGTPVYAASLSKQMTAALIALLAREGVLDVDGPLSGHLPELPAWAGGVTPRHLLHHLAALPADSVVDAVLTGDRTSEGVLRALTGFAALPGVPGTAYAYSNAGYVCLAAAAERAAGRPLPDLARDRLFAPLSMPGTRFWPGPAAAPPGAAPLSPRHPAPLSLGDGGVWSTAADLLRWGQALNADELGVSELLHTPGRLADGTRTGYAWGVGLRSHAGHRVHRHGGGWPGLRAQHARLPDLGWSIVLLATADDTERHIELVRLVLHEVTAAAAGTCP
;
A
#
# COMPACT_ATOMS: atom_id res chain seq x y z
N MET A 1 16.30 -4.98 -22.07
CA MET A 1 17.00 -4.08 -21.12
C MET A 1 17.10 -2.66 -21.67
N GLU A 2 17.67 -2.44 -22.87
CA GLU A 2 17.79 -1.11 -23.50
C GLU A 2 16.47 -0.31 -23.58
N ARG A 3 15.34 -1.00 -23.79
CA ARG A 3 14.03 -0.34 -23.86
C ARG A 3 13.60 0.28 -22.53
N LEU A 4 13.84 -0.39 -21.41
CA LEU A 4 13.48 0.10 -20.08
C LEU A 4 14.36 1.29 -19.66
N GLU A 5 15.65 1.24 -19.99
CA GLU A 5 16.56 2.36 -19.76
C GLU A 5 16.10 3.63 -20.50
N ARG A 6 15.64 3.51 -21.75
CA ARG A 6 15.08 4.65 -22.49
C ARG A 6 13.85 5.24 -21.80
N LEU A 7 12.94 4.39 -21.32
CA LEU A 7 11.75 4.85 -20.59
C LEU A 7 12.11 5.56 -19.28
N VAL A 8 13.10 5.04 -18.55
CA VAL A 8 13.63 5.64 -17.32
C VAL A 8 14.17 7.04 -17.59
N ARG A 9 15.01 7.19 -18.62
CA ARG A 9 15.54 8.50 -19.03
C ARG A 9 14.44 9.44 -19.51
N GLN A 10 13.46 8.93 -20.27
CA GLN A 10 12.32 9.71 -20.77
C GLN A 10 11.45 10.25 -19.61
N ALA A 11 11.29 9.48 -18.54
CA ALA A 11 10.62 9.93 -17.32
C ALA A 11 11.45 10.93 -16.49
N GLY A 12 12.68 11.23 -16.90
CA GLY A 12 13.53 12.23 -16.27
C GLY A 12 14.40 11.71 -15.12
N TYR A 13 14.64 10.39 -15.05
CA TYR A 13 15.63 9.82 -14.12
C TYR A 13 17.04 9.85 -14.72
N GLY A 14 17.96 10.49 -14.02
CA GLY A 14 19.40 10.50 -14.29
C GLY A 14 20.06 9.14 -14.04
N GLY A 15 21.31 9.00 -14.49
CA GLY A 15 22.06 7.74 -14.34
C GLY A 15 22.60 7.50 -12.92
N ASP A 16 22.70 8.57 -12.13
CA ASP A 16 23.25 8.62 -10.77
C ASP A 16 22.16 8.59 -9.68
N GLU A 17 20.89 8.71 -10.07
CA GLU A 17 19.76 8.69 -9.14
C GLU A 17 19.40 7.25 -8.73
N PRO A 18 19.31 6.92 -7.43
CA PRO A 18 19.07 5.54 -7.03
C PRO A 18 17.63 5.09 -7.32
N LEU A 19 17.48 4.11 -8.21
CA LEU A 19 16.24 3.58 -8.76
C LEU A 19 16.35 2.07 -8.98
N VAL A 20 15.27 1.34 -8.72
CA VAL A 20 15.06 0.00 -9.26
C VAL A 20 13.67 -0.09 -9.89
N VAL A 21 13.61 -0.55 -11.13
CA VAL A 21 12.37 -0.85 -11.85
C VAL A 21 12.35 -2.33 -12.16
N GLY A 22 11.32 -3.02 -11.67
CA GLY A 22 11.12 -4.45 -11.88
C GLY A 22 9.85 -4.71 -12.68
N LEU A 23 9.92 -5.64 -13.63
CA LEU A 23 8.76 -6.13 -14.37
C LEU A 23 8.76 -7.65 -14.34
N GLN A 24 7.59 -8.24 -14.18
CA GLN A 24 7.40 -9.68 -14.30
C GLN A 24 6.07 -9.98 -14.99
N ARG A 25 6.09 -10.93 -15.92
CA ARG A 25 4.88 -11.44 -16.58
C ARG A 25 4.65 -12.88 -16.18
N HIS A 26 3.47 -13.19 -15.64
CA HIS A 26 3.12 -14.52 -15.15
C HIS A 26 4.25 -15.11 -14.27
N ARG A 27 4.71 -16.32 -14.60
CA ARG A 27 5.81 -17.03 -13.93
C ARG A 27 7.16 -16.89 -14.63
N GLU A 28 7.28 -15.99 -15.60
CA GLU A 28 8.57 -15.73 -16.26
C GLU A 28 9.57 -15.12 -15.26
N PRO A 29 10.89 -15.28 -15.50
CA PRO A 29 11.89 -14.60 -14.70
C PRO A 29 11.70 -13.07 -14.73
N PRO A 30 11.84 -12.39 -13.58
CA PRO A 30 11.70 -10.93 -13.54
C PRO A 30 12.85 -10.23 -14.26
N ILE A 31 12.55 -9.10 -14.89
CA ILE A 31 13.52 -8.21 -15.52
C ILE A 31 13.66 -6.98 -14.63
N PHE A 32 14.90 -6.56 -14.37
CA PHE A 32 15.20 -5.36 -13.59
C PHE A 32 16.04 -4.35 -14.38
N HIS A 33 15.73 -3.07 -14.19
CA HIS A 33 16.64 -1.95 -14.43
C HIS A 33 17.06 -1.39 -13.07
N VAL A 34 18.36 -1.17 -12.89
CA VAL A 34 18.95 -0.80 -11.59
C VAL A 34 19.90 0.39 -11.75
N GLN A 35 19.82 1.34 -10.83
CA GLN A 35 20.70 2.49 -10.67
C GLN A 35 20.88 2.69 -9.17
N GLY A 36 22.08 2.52 -8.60
CA GLY A 36 22.33 2.75 -7.15
C GLY A 36 21.58 1.88 -6.12
N LEU A 37 20.52 1.17 -6.51
CA LEU A 37 19.75 0.21 -5.72
C LEU A 37 19.83 -1.17 -6.38
N THR A 38 19.64 -2.23 -5.59
CA THR A 38 19.53 -3.60 -6.11
C THR A 38 18.09 -4.11 -5.94
N PRO A 39 17.67 -5.16 -6.67
CA PRO A 39 16.35 -5.75 -6.49
C PRO A 39 16.08 -6.26 -5.07
N GLY A 40 17.14 -6.54 -4.30
CA GLY A 40 17.09 -7.00 -2.92
C GLY A 40 17.35 -5.91 -1.87
N THR A 41 17.56 -4.65 -2.27
CA THR A 41 17.75 -3.55 -1.31
C THR A 41 16.43 -3.28 -0.57
N PRO A 42 16.38 -3.35 0.77
CA PRO A 42 15.19 -2.99 1.52
C PRO A 42 14.90 -1.50 1.40
N VAL A 43 13.67 -1.15 1.07
CA VAL A 43 13.18 0.21 0.92
C VAL A 43 11.87 0.34 1.68
N TYR A 44 11.65 1.49 2.30
CA TYR A 44 10.38 1.78 2.95
C TYR A 44 9.27 1.88 1.92
N ALA A 45 8.27 1.02 2.02
CA ALA A 45 7.23 0.90 1.00
C ALA A 45 6.16 2.01 1.12
N ALA A 46 6.22 2.83 2.18
CA ALA A 46 5.26 3.90 2.47
C ALA A 46 3.81 3.40 2.28
N SER A 47 2.98 4.13 1.54
CA SER A 47 1.57 3.76 1.33
C SER A 47 1.33 2.49 0.50
N LEU A 48 2.35 1.86 -0.09
CA LEU A 48 2.16 0.50 -0.65
C LEU A 48 1.77 -0.50 0.44
N SER A 49 2.16 -0.24 1.70
CA SER A 49 1.80 -1.04 2.89
C SER A 49 0.31 -1.32 3.00
N LYS A 50 -0.54 -0.39 2.53
CA LYS A 50 -2.00 -0.52 2.55
C LYS A 50 -2.50 -1.76 1.82
N GLN A 51 -1.84 -2.17 0.74
CA GLN A 51 -2.18 -3.41 0.02
C GLN A 51 -2.03 -4.64 0.93
N MET A 52 -0.93 -4.70 1.69
CA MET A 52 -0.64 -5.81 2.59
C MET A 52 -1.57 -5.79 3.82
N THR A 53 -1.82 -4.60 4.38
CA THR A 53 -2.81 -4.43 5.47
C THR A 53 -4.19 -4.89 5.01
N ALA A 54 -4.65 -4.44 3.84
CA ALA A 54 -5.97 -4.80 3.34
C ALA A 54 -6.10 -6.30 3.02
N ALA A 55 -5.04 -6.94 2.52
CA ALA A 55 -4.99 -8.39 2.34
C ALA A 55 -5.07 -9.17 3.65
N LEU A 56 -4.38 -8.69 4.70
CA LEU A 56 -4.52 -9.28 6.02
C LEU A 56 -5.95 -9.16 6.55
N ILE A 57 -6.58 -7.99 6.41
CA ILE A 57 -7.99 -7.78 6.79
C ILE A 57 -8.91 -8.71 5.99
N ALA A 58 -8.66 -8.88 4.69
CA ALA A 58 -9.44 -9.79 3.84
C ALA A 58 -9.34 -11.25 4.31
N LEU A 59 -8.14 -11.71 4.69
CA LEU A 59 -7.95 -13.05 5.25
C LEU A 59 -8.70 -13.21 6.59
N LEU A 60 -8.53 -12.27 7.52
CA LEU A 60 -9.20 -12.30 8.82
C LEU A 60 -10.73 -12.24 8.68
N ALA A 61 -11.24 -11.47 7.73
CA ALA A 61 -12.67 -11.40 7.44
C ALA A 61 -13.20 -12.72 6.87
N ARG A 62 -12.49 -13.34 5.93
CA ARG A 62 -12.85 -14.65 5.38
C ARG A 62 -12.82 -15.75 6.45
N GLU A 63 -11.91 -15.65 7.42
CA GLU A 63 -11.80 -16.56 8.57
C GLU A 63 -12.85 -16.30 9.66
N GLY A 64 -13.65 -15.23 9.54
CA GLY A 64 -14.63 -14.83 10.55
C GLY A 64 -14.01 -14.23 11.83
N VAL A 65 -12.70 -13.90 11.79
CA VAL A 65 -11.97 -13.32 12.91
C VAL A 65 -12.27 -11.82 13.06
N LEU A 66 -12.49 -11.11 11.95
CA LEU A 66 -12.79 -9.68 11.92
C LEU A 66 -14.03 -9.42 11.07
N ASP A 67 -15.07 -8.84 11.67
CA ASP A 67 -16.25 -8.38 10.93
C ASP A 67 -16.00 -7.00 10.33
N VAL A 68 -15.95 -6.92 8.99
CA VAL A 68 -15.68 -5.66 8.29
C VAL A 68 -16.91 -4.75 8.18
N ASP A 69 -18.10 -5.28 8.46
CA ASP A 69 -19.36 -4.54 8.42
C ASP A 69 -19.85 -4.16 9.82
N GLY A 70 -19.26 -4.74 10.87
CA GLY A 70 -19.50 -4.39 12.26
C GLY A 70 -18.92 -3.02 12.66
N PRO A 71 -19.38 -2.46 13.79
CA PRO A 71 -18.90 -1.17 14.30
C PRO A 71 -17.45 -1.26 14.76
N LEU A 72 -16.64 -0.26 14.42
CA LEU A 72 -15.23 -0.16 14.77
C LEU A 72 -15.00 -0.16 16.28
N SER A 73 -15.95 0.38 17.05
CA SER A 73 -15.92 0.39 18.52
C SER A 73 -15.86 -1.02 19.13
N GLY A 74 -16.27 -2.07 18.41
CA GLY A 74 -16.11 -3.46 18.85
C GLY A 74 -14.65 -3.91 18.95
N HIS A 75 -13.76 -3.28 18.19
CA HIS A 75 -12.31 -3.57 18.21
C HIS A 75 -11.49 -2.47 18.91
N LEU A 76 -11.95 -1.23 18.82
CA LEU A 76 -11.28 -0.03 19.35
C LEU A 76 -12.24 0.77 20.26
N PRO A 77 -12.62 0.22 21.43
CA PRO A 77 -13.56 0.88 22.35
C PRO A 77 -13.03 2.18 22.97
N GLU A 78 -11.72 2.42 22.90
CA GLU A 78 -11.09 3.67 23.33
C GLU A 78 -11.39 4.86 22.42
N LEU A 79 -11.87 4.63 21.19
CA LEU A 79 -12.25 5.71 20.28
C LEU A 79 -13.56 6.37 20.71
N PRO A 80 -13.79 7.66 20.37
CA PRO A 80 -15.02 8.36 20.75
C PRO A 80 -16.27 7.73 20.11
N ALA A 81 -17.45 8.18 20.55
CA ALA A 81 -18.74 7.58 20.19
C ALA A 81 -19.00 7.45 18.67
N TRP A 82 -18.37 8.29 17.84
CA TRP A 82 -18.44 8.16 16.38
C TRP A 82 -17.92 6.82 15.85
N ALA A 83 -17.07 6.10 16.59
CA ALA A 83 -16.57 4.78 16.20
C ALA A 83 -17.68 3.73 16.12
N GLY A 84 -18.84 3.97 16.76
CA GLY A 84 -20.03 3.13 16.59
C GLY A 84 -20.70 3.24 15.21
N GLY A 85 -20.45 4.33 14.47
CA GLY A 85 -20.97 4.54 13.11
C GLY A 85 -19.94 4.29 11.99
N VAL A 86 -18.70 3.94 12.34
CA VAL A 86 -17.62 3.62 11.40
C VAL A 86 -17.43 2.11 11.39
N THR A 87 -17.18 1.53 10.20
CA THR A 87 -16.88 0.09 10.05
C THR A 87 -15.48 -0.09 9.48
N PRO A 88 -14.82 -1.25 9.66
CA PRO A 88 -13.56 -1.53 8.96
C PRO A 88 -13.68 -1.40 7.43
N ARG A 89 -14.84 -1.73 6.84
CA ARG A 89 -15.11 -1.50 5.40
C ARG A 89 -15.07 -0.02 5.03
N HIS A 90 -15.60 0.87 5.88
CA HIS A 90 -15.44 2.32 5.66
C HIS A 90 -13.95 2.72 5.65
N LEU A 91 -13.13 2.15 6.53
CA LEU A 91 -11.70 2.45 6.59
C LEU A 91 -10.95 1.95 5.35
N LEU A 92 -11.21 0.69 4.93
CA LEU A 92 -10.59 0.06 3.76
C LEU A 92 -10.77 0.89 2.49
N HIS A 93 -11.95 1.48 2.33
CA HIS A 93 -12.34 2.24 1.15
C HIS A 93 -12.18 3.76 1.30
N HIS A 94 -11.58 4.24 2.40
CA HIS A 94 -11.42 5.68 2.67
C HIS A 94 -12.75 6.45 2.72
N LEU A 95 -13.77 5.85 3.30
CA LEU A 95 -15.13 6.39 3.43
C LEU A 95 -15.52 6.71 4.88
N ALA A 96 -14.59 6.59 5.83
CA ALA A 96 -14.91 6.73 7.25
C ALA A 96 -15.14 8.18 7.72
N ALA A 97 -14.93 9.17 6.85
CA ALA A 97 -15.00 10.59 7.19
C ALA A 97 -14.12 10.97 8.40
N LEU A 98 -12.95 10.31 8.58
CA LEU A 98 -11.99 10.68 9.61
C LEU A 98 -11.42 12.09 9.35
N PRO A 99 -10.93 12.79 10.40
CA PRO A 99 -10.18 14.02 10.23
C PRO A 99 -9.05 13.84 9.21
N ALA A 100 -8.81 14.86 8.39
CA ALA A 100 -7.74 14.83 7.40
C ALA A 100 -6.38 14.58 8.07
N ASP A 101 -5.46 13.90 7.38
CA ASP A 101 -4.17 13.52 7.97
C ASP A 101 -3.40 14.75 8.48
N SER A 102 -3.49 15.92 7.83
CA SER A 102 -2.87 17.16 8.30
C SER A 102 -3.46 17.68 9.62
N VAL A 103 -4.74 17.41 9.88
CA VAL A 103 -5.43 17.77 11.12
C VAL A 103 -5.03 16.81 12.24
N VAL A 104 -4.91 15.51 11.94
CA VAL A 104 -4.38 14.51 12.88
C VAL A 104 -2.93 14.84 13.21
N ASP A 105 -2.09 15.11 12.20
CA ASP A 105 -0.68 15.46 12.37
C ASP A 105 -0.46 16.71 13.23
N ALA A 106 -1.34 17.71 13.13
CA ALA A 106 -1.25 18.95 13.90
C ALA A 106 -1.46 18.74 15.41
N VAL A 107 -2.16 17.67 15.81
CA VAL A 107 -2.40 17.35 17.23
C VAL A 107 -1.48 16.24 17.76
N LEU A 108 -0.70 15.58 16.89
CA LEU A 108 0.30 14.60 17.32
C LEU A 108 1.42 15.29 18.09
N THR A 109 1.69 14.83 19.31
CA THR A 109 2.76 15.36 20.18
C THR A 109 4.14 14.78 19.81
N GLY A 110 4.43 14.68 18.51
CA GLY A 110 5.66 14.07 17.98
C GLY A 110 5.68 12.54 17.97
N ASP A 111 4.76 11.87 18.65
CA ASP A 111 4.58 10.41 18.56
C ASP A 111 3.70 10.04 17.37
N ARG A 112 4.33 9.58 16.28
CA ARG A 112 3.66 9.08 15.07
C ARG A 112 3.61 7.55 14.99
N THR A 113 3.73 6.85 16.12
CA THR A 113 3.46 5.41 16.18
C THR A 113 1.96 5.15 16.02
N SER A 114 1.58 3.88 15.84
CA SER A 114 0.16 3.51 15.81
C SER A 114 -0.59 3.97 17.07
N GLU A 115 0.03 3.83 18.24
CA GLU A 115 -0.57 4.29 19.50
C GLU A 115 -0.72 5.81 19.56
N GLY A 116 0.29 6.56 19.09
CA GLY A 116 0.24 8.01 19.00
C GLY A 116 -0.91 8.49 18.13
N VAL A 117 -1.09 7.88 16.95
CA VAL A 117 -2.21 8.17 16.04
C VAL A 117 -3.56 7.82 16.68
N LEU A 118 -3.70 6.65 17.31
CA LEU A 118 -4.95 6.28 18.00
C LEU A 118 -5.29 7.26 19.14
N ARG A 119 -4.30 7.66 19.94
CA ARG A 119 -4.48 8.68 21.00
C ARG A 119 -4.85 10.04 20.44
N ALA A 120 -4.29 10.46 19.31
CA ALA A 120 -4.74 11.69 18.65
C ALA A 120 -6.21 11.60 18.24
N LEU A 121 -6.65 10.44 17.71
CA LEU A 121 -8.04 10.23 17.31
C LEU A 121 -9.04 10.34 18.47
N THR A 122 -8.63 10.03 19.71
CA THR A 122 -9.51 10.20 20.89
C THR A 122 -9.82 11.67 21.20
N GLY A 123 -9.02 12.61 20.71
CA GLY A 123 -9.24 14.05 20.89
C GLY A 123 -10.34 14.64 20.01
N PHE A 124 -10.82 13.92 18.99
CA PHE A 124 -11.85 14.41 18.07
C PHE A 124 -13.24 13.97 18.53
N ALA A 125 -14.00 14.90 19.13
CA ALA A 125 -15.34 14.63 19.64
C ALA A 125 -16.34 14.18 18.57
N ALA A 126 -16.15 14.60 17.31
CA ALA A 126 -17.02 14.26 16.18
C ALA A 126 -16.22 14.13 14.88
N LEU A 127 -16.80 13.42 13.91
CA LEU A 127 -16.27 13.35 12.55
C LEU A 127 -16.66 14.61 11.75
N PRO A 128 -15.81 15.08 10.83
CA PRO A 128 -16.12 16.20 9.93
C PRO A 128 -17.24 15.89 8.93
N GLY A 129 -17.69 14.64 8.82
CA GLY A 129 -18.75 14.23 7.90
C GLY A 129 -19.38 12.90 8.32
N VAL A 130 -20.25 12.39 7.47
CA VAL A 130 -20.97 11.13 7.69
C VAL A 130 -20.19 9.98 7.03
N PRO A 131 -19.87 8.89 7.74
CA PRO A 131 -19.26 7.72 7.13
C PRO A 131 -20.09 7.20 5.94
N GLY A 132 -19.41 6.79 4.88
CA GLY A 132 -20.01 6.25 3.66
C GLY A 132 -20.44 7.31 2.62
N THR A 133 -20.48 8.61 2.95
CA THR A 133 -21.04 9.61 2.01
C THR A 133 -20.00 10.27 1.11
N ALA A 134 -18.71 10.22 1.44
CA ALA A 134 -17.65 10.82 0.65
C ALA A 134 -16.35 10.02 0.74
N TYR A 135 -15.57 10.04 -0.35
CA TYR A 135 -14.22 9.50 -0.38
C TYR A 135 -13.23 10.57 0.14
N ALA A 136 -12.46 10.20 1.16
CA ALA A 136 -11.37 11.01 1.70
C ALA A 136 -10.24 10.08 2.15
N TYR A 137 -9.12 10.09 1.40
CA TYR A 137 -7.94 9.29 1.72
C TYR A 137 -7.47 9.58 3.15
N SER A 138 -7.21 8.52 3.91
CA SER A 138 -6.86 8.62 5.33
C SER A 138 -5.83 7.57 5.69
N ASN A 139 -4.68 8.03 6.20
CA ASN A 139 -3.68 7.17 6.82
C ASN A 139 -4.18 6.68 8.18
N ALA A 140 -4.75 7.59 8.99
CA ALA A 140 -5.32 7.24 10.29
C ALA A 140 -6.33 6.07 10.22
N GLY A 141 -7.11 5.99 9.14
CA GLY A 141 -8.03 4.87 8.94
C GLY A 141 -7.35 3.52 8.75
N TYR A 142 -6.19 3.48 8.07
CA TYR A 142 -5.41 2.26 7.93
C TYR A 142 -4.64 1.90 9.21
N VAL A 143 -4.28 2.88 10.03
CA VAL A 143 -3.77 2.64 11.39
C VAL A 143 -4.84 1.96 12.26
N CYS A 144 -6.09 2.45 12.19
CA CYS A 144 -7.22 1.80 12.86
C CYS A 144 -7.45 0.37 12.36
N LEU A 145 -7.30 0.10 11.05
CA LEU A 145 -7.39 -1.26 10.51
C LEU A 145 -6.32 -2.19 11.09
N ALA A 146 -5.07 -1.74 11.14
CA ALA A 146 -3.99 -2.52 11.74
C ALA A 146 -4.28 -2.85 13.21
N ALA A 147 -4.68 -1.85 14.00
CA ALA A 147 -5.03 -2.05 15.40
C ALA A 147 -6.24 -2.98 15.57
N ALA A 148 -7.28 -2.84 14.74
CA ALA A 148 -8.43 -3.73 14.75
C ALA A 148 -8.05 -5.19 14.43
N ALA A 149 -7.15 -5.41 13.47
CA ALA A 149 -6.62 -6.74 13.15
C ALA A 149 -5.87 -7.36 14.34
N GLU A 150 -5.01 -6.59 14.99
CA GLU A 150 -4.26 -7.04 16.16
C GLU A 150 -5.18 -7.42 17.32
N ARG A 151 -6.19 -6.58 17.60
CA ARG A 151 -7.18 -6.81 18.67
C ARG A 151 -8.05 -8.02 18.37
N ALA A 152 -8.51 -8.17 17.13
CA ALA A 152 -9.35 -9.29 16.71
C ALA A 152 -8.59 -10.63 16.77
N ALA A 153 -7.33 -10.66 16.33
CA ALA A 153 -6.53 -11.87 16.28
C ALA A 153 -5.72 -12.15 17.56
N GLY A 154 -5.65 -11.19 18.49
CA GLY A 154 -4.87 -11.28 19.72
C GLY A 154 -3.36 -11.39 19.50
N ARG A 155 -2.85 -10.86 18.38
CA ARG A 155 -1.44 -11.01 17.96
C ARG A 155 -0.91 -9.74 17.27
N PRO A 156 0.39 -9.44 17.36
CA PRO A 156 0.98 -8.28 16.69
C PRO A 156 0.87 -8.37 15.16
N LEU A 157 0.65 -7.22 14.50
CA LEU A 157 0.52 -7.10 13.05
C LEU A 157 1.75 -7.64 12.30
N PRO A 158 3.01 -7.37 12.74
CA PRO A 158 4.18 -7.93 12.07
C PRO A 158 4.18 -9.47 12.05
N ASP A 159 3.74 -10.11 13.12
CA ASP A 159 3.68 -11.57 13.20
C ASP A 159 2.55 -12.14 12.33
N LEU A 160 1.37 -11.50 12.39
CA LEU A 160 0.23 -11.87 11.54
C LEU A 160 0.61 -11.79 10.06
N ALA A 161 1.19 -10.67 9.63
CA ALA A 161 1.58 -10.47 8.24
C ALA A 161 2.70 -11.40 7.80
N ARG A 162 3.70 -11.66 8.67
CA ARG A 162 4.74 -12.67 8.38
C ARG A 162 4.11 -14.03 8.10
N ASP A 163 3.26 -14.51 9.00
CA ASP A 163 2.75 -15.89 8.94
C ASP A 163 1.68 -16.07 7.87
N ARG A 164 0.85 -15.05 7.62
CA ARG A 164 -0.30 -15.15 6.71
C ARG A 164 -0.02 -14.62 5.30
N LEU A 165 0.95 -13.73 5.14
CA LEU A 165 1.27 -13.09 3.86
C LEU A 165 2.70 -13.40 3.41
N PHE A 166 3.71 -12.95 4.15
CA PHE A 166 5.07 -12.88 3.61
C PHE A 166 5.77 -14.23 3.52
N ALA A 167 5.65 -15.09 4.54
CA ALA A 167 6.26 -16.42 4.50
C ALA A 167 5.58 -17.33 3.45
N PRO A 168 4.24 -17.43 3.37
CA PRO A 168 3.57 -18.21 2.32
C PRO A 168 3.92 -17.76 0.90
N LEU A 169 4.09 -16.45 0.69
CA LEU A 169 4.43 -15.88 -0.62
C LEU A 169 5.94 -15.80 -0.90
N SER A 170 6.77 -16.39 -0.03
CA SER A 170 8.23 -16.37 -0.14
C SER A 170 8.82 -14.96 -0.31
N MET A 171 8.39 -14.03 0.54
CA MET A 171 8.82 -12.63 0.58
C MET A 171 9.74 -12.34 1.79
N PRO A 172 10.97 -12.90 1.85
CA PRO A 172 11.83 -12.83 3.04
C PRO A 172 12.40 -11.44 3.32
N GLY A 173 12.41 -10.54 2.33
CA GLY A 173 12.83 -9.16 2.46
C GLY A 173 11.70 -8.21 2.88
N THR A 174 10.50 -8.74 3.14
CA THR A 174 9.32 -7.93 3.45
C THR A 174 8.85 -8.12 4.89
N ARG A 175 8.58 -7.00 5.58
CA ARG A 175 8.07 -7.00 6.95
C ARG A 175 7.41 -5.68 7.31
N PHE A 176 6.40 -5.73 8.18
CA PHE A 176 6.04 -4.57 8.98
C PHE A 176 7.11 -4.34 10.04
N TRP A 177 7.50 -3.08 10.22
CA TRP A 177 8.58 -2.65 11.10
C TRP A 177 8.07 -1.47 11.94
N PRO A 178 7.58 -1.73 13.17
CA PRO A 178 6.95 -0.71 14.00
C PRO A 178 7.95 0.34 14.46
N GLY A 179 7.48 1.58 14.62
CA GLY A 179 8.23 2.63 15.29
C GLY A 179 8.07 2.62 16.82
N PRO A 180 8.94 3.32 17.56
CA PRO A 180 10.21 3.86 17.10
C PRO A 180 11.26 2.75 17.02
N ALA A 181 11.70 2.41 15.81
CA ALA A 181 12.78 1.45 15.59
C ALA A 181 13.78 2.02 14.58
N ALA A 182 15.04 1.61 14.68
CA ALA A 182 16.03 1.90 13.65
C ALA A 182 15.61 1.22 12.33
N ALA A 183 15.98 1.80 11.19
CA ALA A 183 15.70 1.18 9.90
C ALA A 183 16.30 -0.25 9.83
N PRO A 184 15.67 -1.17 9.08
CA PRO A 184 16.23 -2.48 8.79
C PRO A 184 17.71 -2.45 8.38
N PRO A 185 18.54 -3.44 8.78
CA PRO A 185 19.90 -3.56 8.28
C PRO A 185 19.94 -3.61 6.75
N GLY A 186 20.84 -2.84 6.14
CA GLY A 186 21.01 -2.76 4.69
C GLY A 186 19.94 -1.97 3.95
N ALA A 187 18.99 -1.35 4.66
CA ALA A 187 17.97 -0.51 4.06
C ALA A 187 18.54 0.72 3.35
N ALA A 188 17.88 1.12 2.27
CA ALA A 188 18.08 2.44 1.69
C ALA A 188 17.79 3.52 2.75
N PRO A 189 18.59 4.59 2.81
CA PRO A 189 18.43 5.63 3.82
C PRO A 189 17.11 6.38 3.63
N LEU A 190 16.48 6.74 4.75
CA LEU A 190 15.33 7.63 4.78
C LEU A 190 15.73 9.03 5.23
N SER A 191 14.99 10.02 4.76
CA SER A 191 15.04 11.40 5.22
C SER A 191 13.67 11.79 5.80
N PRO A 192 13.58 12.40 7.00
CA PRO A 192 14.63 12.48 8.00
C PRO A 192 15.12 11.09 8.44
N ARG A 193 16.38 11.00 8.90
CA ARG A 193 16.99 9.72 9.31
C ARG A 193 16.27 9.17 10.57
N HIS A 194 16.02 7.86 10.57
CA HIS A 194 15.38 7.10 11.66
C HIS A 194 16.03 7.35 13.04
N PRO A 195 15.29 7.18 14.18
CA PRO A 195 13.98 6.53 14.29
C PRO A 195 12.82 7.53 14.20
N ALA A 196 12.20 7.64 13.02
CA ALA A 196 10.89 8.26 12.95
C ALA A 196 9.91 7.28 13.62
N PRO A 197 9.02 7.73 14.52
CA PRO A 197 7.91 6.91 14.96
C PRO A 197 7.04 6.65 13.72
N LEU A 198 7.03 5.42 13.22
CA LEU A 198 6.23 4.99 12.09
C LEU A 198 5.03 4.21 12.62
N SER A 199 3.85 4.57 12.14
CA SER A 199 2.63 3.79 12.32
C SER A 199 2.62 2.56 11.40
N LEU A 200 1.88 1.55 11.83
CA LEU A 200 1.59 0.37 11.03
C LEU A 200 0.21 0.50 10.39
N GLY A 201 0.02 -0.22 9.29
CA GLY A 201 -1.26 -0.29 8.58
C GLY A 201 -1.29 0.62 7.36
N ASP A 202 -1.05 1.91 7.57
CA ASP A 202 -0.99 2.91 6.51
C ASP A 202 0.38 2.93 5.81
N GLY A 203 1.42 2.64 6.59
CA GLY A 203 2.82 2.51 6.25
C GLY A 203 3.46 1.37 7.03
N GLY A 204 4.72 1.56 7.41
CA GLY A 204 5.45 0.61 8.26
C GLY A 204 5.99 -0.63 7.55
N VAL A 205 5.65 -0.91 6.29
CA VAL A 205 6.28 -2.00 5.54
C VAL A 205 7.62 -1.56 4.98
N TRP A 206 8.63 -2.40 5.19
CA TRP A 206 9.87 -2.40 4.42
C TRP A 206 9.86 -3.60 3.51
N SER A 207 10.26 -3.41 2.26
CA SER A 207 10.20 -4.44 1.23
C SER A 207 11.34 -4.28 0.23
N THR A 208 11.49 -5.26 -0.66
CA THR A 208 12.41 -5.22 -1.79
C THR A 208 11.65 -5.19 -3.11
N ALA A 209 12.28 -4.79 -4.21
CA ALA A 209 11.64 -4.83 -5.52
C ALA A 209 11.32 -6.27 -5.95
N ALA A 210 12.21 -7.22 -5.63
CA ALA A 210 11.99 -8.64 -5.89
C ALA A 210 10.75 -9.18 -5.14
N ASP A 211 10.58 -8.83 -3.87
CA ASP A 211 9.41 -9.27 -3.10
C ASP A 211 8.12 -8.58 -3.55
N LEU A 212 8.16 -7.30 -3.92
CA LEU A 212 6.97 -6.61 -4.44
C LEU A 212 6.52 -7.21 -5.78
N LEU A 213 7.43 -7.73 -6.60
CA LEU A 213 7.04 -8.49 -7.79
C LEU A 213 6.37 -9.82 -7.43
N ARG A 214 6.91 -10.55 -6.44
CA ARG A 214 6.26 -11.77 -5.89
C ARG A 214 4.86 -11.48 -5.37
N TRP A 215 4.72 -10.41 -4.57
CA TRP A 215 3.42 -9.92 -4.10
C TRP A 215 2.46 -9.71 -5.26
N GLY A 216 2.89 -9.00 -6.30
CA GLY A 216 2.01 -8.72 -7.42
C GLY A 216 1.62 -9.96 -8.23
N GLN A 217 2.54 -10.91 -8.42
CA GLN A 217 2.23 -12.18 -9.10
C GLN A 217 1.33 -13.08 -8.26
N ALA A 218 1.55 -13.16 -6.94
CA ALA A 218 0.69 -13.90 -6.03
C ALA A 218 -0.76 -13.40 -6.09
N LEU A 219 -0.96 -12.07 -6.13
CA LEU A 219 -2.28 -11.49 -6.29
C LEU A 219 -2.88 -11.68 -7.70
N ASN A 220 -2.06 -11.83 -8.75
CA ASN A 220 -2.56 -12.17 -10.08
C ASN A 220 -2.99 -13.64 -10.16
N ALA A 221 -2.30 -14.53 -9.46
CA ALA A 221 -2.58 -15.96 -9.41
C ALA A 221 -3.57 -16.36 -8.28
N ASP A 222 -4.04 -15.39 -7.50
CA ASP A 222 -4.91 -15.58 -6.33
C ASP A 222 -4.37 -16.60 -5.31
N GLU A 223 -3.06 -16.58 -5.04
CA GLU A 223 -2.42 -17.58 -4.15
C GLU A 223 -2.91 -17.50 -2.70
N LEU A 224 -3.48 -16.35 -2.29
CA LEU A 224 -4.11 -16.16 -0.97
C LEU A 224 -5.61 -16.50 -0.96
N GLY A 225 -6.25 -16.68 -2.12
CA GLY A 225 -7.68 -16.93 -2.29
C GLY A 225 -8.59 -15.75 -1.91
N VAL A 226 -8.08 -14.52 -1.95
CA VAL A 226 -8.80 -13.29 -1.56
C VAL A 226 -8.72 -12.20 -2.63
N SER A 227 -8.16 -12.47 -3.81
CA SER A 227 -7.97 -11.45 -4.85
C SER A 227 -9.28 -10.83 -5.33
N GLU A 228 -10.34 -11.63 -5.49
CA GLU A 228 -11.67 -11.12 -5.85
C GLU A 228 -12.19 -10.09 -4.82
N LEU A 229 -12.04 -10.40 -3.53
CA LEU A 229 -12.40 -9.46 -2.46
C LEU A 229 -11.54 -8.20 -2.53
N LEU A 230 -10.23 -8.37 -2.74
CA LEU A 230 -9.29 -7.25 -2.79
C LEU A 230 -9.57 -6.25 -3.93
N HIS A 231 -10.20 -6.69 -5.01
CA HIS A 231 -10.51 -5.85 -6.16
C HIS A 231 -11.92 -5.24 -6.09
N THR A 232 -12.68 -5.55 -5.04
CA THR A 232 -14.03 -5.02 -4.84
C THR A 232 -13.97 -3.49 -4.58
N PRO A 233 -14.58 -2.66 -5.44
CA PRO A 233 -14.59 -1.22 -5.25
C PRO A 233 -15.40 -0.81 -4.02
N GLY A 234 -14.99 0.27 -3.36
CA GLY A 234 -15.84 0.94 -2.39
C GLY A 234 -17.12 1.47 -3.03
N ARG A 235 -18.16 1.62 -2.22
CA ARG A 235 -19.44 2.21 -2.62
C ARG A 235 -19.85 3.26 -1.63
N LEU A 236 -20.19 4.44 -2.14
CA LEU A 236 -20.82 5.48 -1.35
C LEU A 236 -22.26 5.08 -0.98
N ALA A 237 -22.84 5.75 0.00
CA ALA A 237 -24.20 5.51 0.47
C ALA A 237 -25.27 5.68 -0.63
N ASP A 238 -24.98 6.48 -1.66
CA ASP A 238 -25.85 6.67 -2.84
C ASP A 238 -25.68 5.56 -3.92
N GLY A 239 -24.80 4.59 -3.69
CA GLY A 239 -24.49 3.49 -4.60
C GLY A 239 -23.34 3.75 -5.57
N THR A 240 -22.81 4.97 -5.62
CA THR A 240 -21.69 5.37 -6.49
C THR A 240 -20.44 4.55 -6.16
N ARG A 241 -19.85 3.91 -7.17
CA ARG A 241 -18.61 3.14 -7.03
C ARG A 241 -17.40 4.09 -6.98
N THR A 242 -16.48 3.85 -6.06
CA THR A 242 -15.22 4.59 -6.00
C THR A 242 -14.16 3.96 -6.91
N GLY A 243 -13.14 4.74 -7.27
CA GLY A 243 -11.96 4.26 -7.98
C GLY A 243 -10.92 3.58 -7.07
N TYR A 244 -11.31 3.10 -5.88
CA TYR A 244 -10.43 2.54 -4.86
C TYR A 244 -11.07 1.28 -4.25
N ALA A 245 -10.28 0.21 -4.14
CA ALA A 245 -10.69 -1.07 -3.58
C ALA A 245 -10.01 -1.29 -2.22
N TRP A 246 -9.54 -2.50 -1.94
CA TRP A 246 -8.90 -2.85 -0.67
C TRP A 246 -7.39 -2.56 -0.77
N GLY A 247 -7.00 -1.33 -0.40
CA GLY A 247 -5.59 -0.91 -0.42
C GLY A 247 -5.04 -0.63 -1.81
N VAL A 248 -5.88 -0.59 -2.86
CA VAL A 248 -5.44 -0.44 -4.25
C VAL A 248 -6.37 0.45 -5.07
N GLY A 249 -5.79 1.30 -5.91
CA GLY A 249 -6.53 2.10 -6.88
C GLY A 249 -6.90 1.27 -8.12
N LEU A 250 -8.15 1.42 -8.56
CA LEU A 250 -8.68 0.79 -9.77
C LEU A 250 -8.61 1.77 -10.94
N ARG A 251 -7.89 1.40 -11.99
CA ARG A 251 -7.68 2.21 -13.20
C ARG A 251 -7.80 1.34 -14.44
N SER A 252 -7.77 1.97 -15.61
CA SER A 252 -7.68 1.31 -16.90
C SER A 252 -6.58 1.94 -17.75
N HIS A 253 -5.94 1.13 -18.59
CA HIS A 253 -4.98 1.61 -19.59
C HIS A 253 -5.10 0.75 -20.85
N ALA A 254 -5.27 1.38 -22.01
CA ALA A 254 -5.45 0.69 -23.29
C ALA A 254 -6.49 -0.45 -23.26
N GLY A 255 -7.62 -0.24 -22.57
CA GLY A 255 -8.69 -1.25 -22.44
C GLY A 255 -8.45 -2.32 -21.38
N HIS A 256 -7.26 -2.39 -20.76
CA HIS A 256 -6.93 -3.36 -19.71
C HIS A 256 -7.13 -2.79 -18.32
N ARG A 257 -7.51 -3.65 -17.37
CA ARG A 257 -7.59 -3.30 -15.95
C ARG A 257 -6.19 -3.07 -15.38
N VAL A 258 -6.05 -2.00 -14.60
CA VAL A 258 -4.81 -1.66 -13.89
C VAL A 258 -5.11 -1.50 -12.40
N HIS A 259 -4.53 -2.36 -11.59
CA HIS A 259 -4.55 -2.23 -10.13
C HIS A 259 -3.23 -1.60 -9.69
N ARG A 260 -3.28 -0.40 -9.10
CA ARG A 260 -2.06 0.31 -8.72
C ARG A 260 -2.17 1.04 -7.40
N HIS A 261 -1.04 1.20 -6.72
CA HIS A 261 -0.90 2.10 -5.59
C HIS A 261 0.48 2.77 -5.64
N GLY A 262 0.55 4.01 -5.17
CA GLY A 262 1.81 4.74 -4.96
C GLY A 262 2.18 4.80 -3.48
N GLY A 263 3.43 5.07 -3.20
CA GLY A 263 3.96 5.30 -1.86
C GLY A 263 4.91 6.48 -1.90
N GLY A 264 4.69 7.45 -1.01
CA GLY A 264 5.55 8.62 -0.88
C GLY A 264 6.06 8.77 0.54
N TRP A 265 7.33 9.12 0.66
CA TRP A 265 7.97 9.62 1.86
C TRP A 265 9.01 10.66 1.42
N PRO A 266 9.41 11.65 2.24
CA PRO A 266 10.46 12.58 1.83
C PRO A 266 11.73 11.86 1.33
N GLY A 267 12.13 12.18 0.10
CA GLY A 267 13.23 11.56 -0.63
C GLY A 267 12.98 10.13 -1.10
N LEU A 268 11.74 9.64 -1.11
CA LEU A 268 11.39 8.28 -1.53
C LEU A 268 10.08 8.24 -2.30
N ARG A 269 10.09 7.52 -3.42
CA ARG A 269 8.90 7.18 -4.19
C ARG A 269 8.85 5.69 -4.48
N ALA A 270 7.68 5.11 -4.29
CA ALA A 270 7.40 3.71 -4.54
C ALA A 270 6.13 3.60 -5.39
N GLN A 271 6.11 2.67 -6.32
CA GLN A 271 4.94 2.41 -7.15
C GLN A 271 4.83 0.91 -7.40
N HIS A 272 3.62 0.39 -7.25
CA HIS A 272 3.26 -0.96 -7.68
C HIS A 272 2.06 -0.87 -8.61
N ALA A 273 2.13 -1.57 -9.73
CA ALA A 273 1.03 -1.68 -10.69
C ALA A 273 0.94 -3.10 -11.24
N ARG A 274 -0.28 -3.55 -11.50
CA ARG A 274 -0.57 -4.87 -12.09
C ARG A 274 -1.57 -4.73 -13.22
N LEU A 275 -1.41 -5.58 -14.23
CA LEU A 275 -2.42 -5.83 -15.27
C LEU A 275 -2.80 -7.30 -15.19
N PRO A 276 -3.78 -7.67 -14.34
CA PRO A 276 -4.12 -9.07 -14.12
C PRO A 276 -4.45 -9.81 -15.41
N ASP A 277 -5.19 -9.15 -16.32
CA ASP A 277 -5.62 -9.72 -17.61
C ASP A 277 -4.44 -10.08 -18.54
N LEU A 278 -3.29 -9.44 -18.34
CA LEU A 278 -2.06 -9.68 -19.12
C LEU A 278 -0.96 -10.36 -18.29
N GLY A 279 -1.22 -10.68 -17.01
CA GLY A 279 -0.27 -11.29 -16.10
C GLY A 279 0.89 -10.41 -15.63
N TRP A 280 0.84 -9.10 -15.87
CA TRP A 280 1.95 -8.21 -15.52
C TRP A 280 1.91 -7.76 -14.05
N SER A 281 3.09 -7.70 -13.44
CA SER A 281 3.41 -7.01 -12.19
C SER A 281 4.59 -6.07 -12.45
N ILE A 282 4.47 -4.83 -12.00
CA ILE A 282 5.41 -3.74 -12.23
C ILE A 282 5.69 -3.07 -10.91
N VAL A 283 6.97 -2.91 -10.57
CA VAL A 283 7.44 -2.24 -9.36
C VAL A 283 8.45 -1.18 -9.73
N LEU A 284 8.37 -0.03 -9.06
CA LEU A 284 9.36 1.03 -9.10
C LEU A 284 9.65 1.46 -7.68
N LEU A 285 10.93 1.49 -7.30
CA LEU A 285 11.40 2.09 -6.05
C LEU A 285 12.50 3.09 -6.38
N ALA A 286 12.30 4.34 -6.02
CA ALA A 286 13.25 5.42 -6.19
C ALA A 286 13.56 6.05 -4.83
N THR A 287 14.84 6.30 -4.57
CA THR A 287 15.28 7.12 -3.42
C THR A 287 15.95 8.38 -3.95
N ALA A 288 16.08 9.40 -3.11
CA ALA A 288 16.42 10.76 -3.52
C ALA A 288 15.44 11.34 -4.57
N ASP A 289 14.17 10.95 -4.52
CA ASP A 289 13.12 11.47 -5.39
C ASP A 289 11.99 12.09 -4.56
N ASP A 290 11.81 13.40 -4.71
CA ASP A 290 10.72 14.18 -4.10
C ASP A 290 9.67 14.62 -5.14
N THR A 291 9.74 14.08 -6.36
CA THR A 291 8.85 14.41 -7.47
C THR A 291 7.81 13.31 -7.73
N GLU A 292 6.90 13.56 -8.66
CA GLU A 292 5.87 12.59 -9.08
C GLU A 292 6.21 11.89 -10.41
N ARG A 293 7.47 11.98 -10.87
CA ARG A 293 7.89 11.41 -12.17
C ARG A 293 7.82 9.88 -12.22
N HIS A 294 7.78 9.21 -11.07
CA HIS A 294 7.50 7.76 -10.98
C HIS A 294 6.13 7.39 -11.58
N ILE A 295 5.14 8.28 -11.52
CA ILE A 295 3.82 8.08 -12.12
C ILE A 295 3.95 8.04 -13.65
N GLU A 296 4.73 8.95 -14.22
CA GLU A 296 4.98 9.01 -15.65
C GLU A 296 5.77 7.78 -16.12
N LEU A 297 6.80 7.38 -15.38
CA LEU A 297 7.55 6.16 -15.72
C LEU A 297 6.63 4.93 -15.75
N VAL A 298 5.76 4.76 -14.77
CA VAL A 298 4.79 3.65 -14.80
C VAL A 298 3.80 3.79 -15.95
N ARG A 299 3.34 5.01 -16.31
CA ARG A 299 2.51 5.22 -17.50
C ARG A 299 3.21 4.77 -18.78
N LEU A 300 4.48 5.12 -18.94
CA LEU A 300 5.30 4.73 -20.10
C LEU A 300 5.48 3.21 -20.16
N VAL A 301 5.79 2.56 -19.02
CA VAL A 301 5.89 1.11 -18.94
C VAL A 301 4.58 0.42 -19.27
N LEU A 302 3.44 0.93 -18.76
CA LEU A 302 2.11 0.41 -19.08
C LEU A 302 1.81 0.48 -20.57
N HIS A 303 2.12 1.60 -21.21
CA HIS A 303 1.95 1.77 -22.66
C HIS A 303 2.78 0.73 -23.42
N GLU A 304 4.03 0.55 -23.03
CA GLU A 304 4.95 -0.40 -23.65
C GLU A 304 4.46 -1.86 -23.55
N VAL A 305 4.07 -2.32 -22.34
CA VAL A 305 3.64 -3.72 -22.15
C VAL A 305 2.28 -4.03 -22.77
N THR A 306 1.42 -3.02 -22.94
CA THR A 306 0.11 -3.18 -23.59
C THR A 306 0.22 -3.12 -25.11
N ALA A 307 1.07 -2.25 -25.67
CA ALA A 307 1.33 -2.21 -27.11
C ALA A 307 1.92 -3.54 -27.62
N ALA A 308 2.85 -4.13 -26.86
CA ALA A 308 3.40 -5.45 -27.17
C ALA A 308 2.32 -6.56 -27.20
N ALA A 309 1.30 -6.46 -26.34
CA ALA A 309 0.21 -7.44 -26.28
C ALA A 309 -0.79 -7.31 -27.45
N ALA A 310 -0.99 -6.10 -27.97
CA ALA A 310 -1.88 -5.85 -29.11
C ALA A 310 -1.29 -6.27 -30.47
N GLY A 311 -0.06 -6.79 -30.51
CA GLY A 311 0.65 -7.08 -31.77
C GLY A 311 1.02 -5.81 -32.56
N THR A 312 0.81 -4.64 -31.95
CA THR A 312 1.12 -3.34 -32.51
C THR A 312 2.45 -2.86 -31.95
N CYS A 313 3.54 -3.42 -32.49
CA CYS A 313 4.82 -2.73 -32.46
C CYS A 313 5.47 -2.92 -33.84
N PRO A 314 5.93 -1.84 -34.51
CA PRO A 314 6.75 -1.96 -35.71
C PRO A 314 8.11 -2.62 -35.41
#